data_AF-A0A349HQE9-F1
#
_entry.id   AF-A0A349HQE9-F1
#
_cell.length_a   1.000
_cell.length_b   1.000
_cell.length_c   1.000
_cell.angle_alpha   90.00
_cell.angle_beta   90.00
_cell.angle_gamma   90.00
#
_symmetry.space_group_name_H-M   'P 1'
#
loop_
_entity.id
_entity.type
_entity.pdbx_description
1 polymer ?
#
loop_
_entity_poly.entity_id
_entity_poly.type
_entity_poly.pdbx_seq_one_letter_code
_entity_poly.pdbx_strand_id
1 'polypeptide(L)'
;MRRHYFFHDESDFFKWYRAYLSSKELIRVYKYYYSEERKRDEYDKFKEAEEIVAEYKTFICSLNDNDKAYLEESVRKGYFNNREHLLHPEILENWKIIVIDSKKHKLFEVDIKQLGIALKTKRQECGLCRNEAARFAEINPRTLRCYEDGEREISIISFYKLMQLYEVGDISDFLMKCSLIKKEKYNSK
;
A
#
# COMPACT_ATOMS: atom_id res chain seq x y z
N MET A 1 7.21 8.08 -7.52
CA MET A 1 7.40 6.62 -7.62
C MET A 1 6.02 5.97 -7.84
N ARG A 2 5.86 5.02 -8.78
CA ARG A 2 4.60 4.27 -8.93
C ARG A 2 4.77 2.90 -8.27
N ARG A 3 4.33 2.78 -7.02
CA ARG A 3 4.09 1.49 -6.37
C ARG A 3 2.94 0.78 -7.08
N HIS A 4 3.01 -0.53 -7.22
CA HIS A 4 1.88 -1.29 -7.78
C HIS A 4 0.80 -1.48 -6.71
N TYR A 5 -0.42 -1.08 -7.06
CA TYR A 5 -1.61 -1.28 -6.23
C TYR A 5 -2.55 -2.26 -6.93
N PHE A 6 -3.08 -3.21 -6.16
CA PHE A 6 -3.99 -4.24 -6.65
C PHE A 6 -5.16 -4.34 -5.66
N PHE A 7 -6.39 -4.43 -6.17
CA PHE A 7 -7.58 -4.34 -5.33
C PHE A 7 -8.29 -5.68 -5.25
N HIS A 8 -8.91 -6.19 -6.32
CA HIS A 8 -9.58 -7.51 -6.31
C HIS A 8 -10.07 -8.01 -7.68
N ASP A 9 -10.00 -7.18 -8.74
CA ASP A 9 -10.61 -7.55 -10.02
C ASP A 9 -9.70 -8.46 -10.86
N GLU A 10 -10.28 -9.15 -11.85
CA GLU A 10 -9.53 -10.00 -12.79
C GLU A 10 -8.48 -9.16 -13.57
N SER A 11 -8.77 -7.88 -13.80
CA SER A 11 -7.84 -6.96 -14.45
C SER A 11 -6.55 -6.75 -13.64
N ASP A 12 -6.66 -6.75 -12.31
CA ASP A 12 -5.57 -6.59 -11.37
C ASP A 12 -4.67 -7.82 -11.31
N PHE A 13 -5.22 -9.02 -11.52
CA PHE A 13 -4.41 -10.21 -11.74
C PHE A 13 -3.49 -10.03 -12.95
N PHE A 14 -4.02 -9.57 -14.08
CA PHE A 14 -3.20 -9.35 -15.28
C PHE A 14 -2.18 -8.22 -15.10
N LYS A 15 -2.53 -7.17 -14.34
CA LYS A 15 -1.58 -6.11 -13.98
C LYS A 15 -0.45 -6.67 -13.11
N TRP A 16 -0.78 -7.47 -12.09
CA TRP A 16 0.20 -8.13 -11.24
C TRP A 16 1.09 -9.09 -12.02
N TYR A 17 0.51 -9.89 -12.91
CA TYR A 17 1.26 -10.80 -13.78
C TYR A 17 2.29 -10.05 -14.64
N ARG A 18 1.89 -8.92 -15.26
CA ARG A 18 2.81 -8.07 -16.02
C ARG A 18 3.88 -7.42 -15.14
N ALA A 19 3.50 -7.00 -13.94
CA ALA A 19 4.43 -6.47 -12.94
C ALA A 19 5.48 -7.53 -12.59
N TYR A 20 5.07 -8.77 -12.32
CA TYR A 20 5.96 -9.90 -12.07
C TYR A 20 6.95 -10.14 -13.24
N LEU A 21 6.47 -10.18 -14.49
CA LEU A 21 7.35 -10.35 -15.65
C LEU A 21 8.40 -9.23 -15.72
N SER A 22 7.99 -8.01 -15.43
CA SER A 22 8.87 -6.83 -15.43
C SER A 22 9.86 -6.87 -14.27
N SER A 23 9.42 -7.27 -13.07
CA SER A 23 10.23 -7.43 -11.86
C SER A 23 11.32 -8.49 -12.05
N LYS A 24 10.99 -9.61 -12.70
CA LYS A 24 11.98 -10.67 -13.03
C LYS A 24 13.11 -10.12 -13.90
N GLU A 25 12.79 -9.35 -14.93
CA GLU A 25 13.80 -8.74 -15.80
C GLU A 25 14.57 -7.63 -15.08
N LEU A 26 13.88 -6.81 -14.27
CA LEU A 26 14.52 -5.75 -13.49
C LEU A 26 15.55 -6.32 -12.51
N ILE A 27 15.22 -7.37 -11.74
CA ILE A 27 16.16 -8.03 -10.83
C ILE A 27 17.37 -8.57 -11.60
N ARG A 28 17.14 -9.15 -12.79
CA ARG A 28 18.21 -9.67 -13.63
C ARG A 28 19.16 -8.54 -14.05
N VAL A 29 18.63 -7.44 -14.56
CA VAL A 29 19.40 -6.30 -15.08
C VAL A 29 20.11 -5.53 -13.94
N TYR A 30 19.44 -5.35 -12.80
CA TYR A 30 19.97 -4.62 -11.64
C TYR A 30 21.29 -5.21 -11.13
N LYS A 31 21.43 -6.55 -11.17
CA LYS A 31 22.68 -7.25 -10.80
C LYS A 31 23.89 -6.86 -11.66
N TYR A 32 23.65 -6.38 -12.88
CA TYR A 32 24.70 -6.00 -13.82
C TYR A 32 24.89 -4.48 -13.93
N TYR A 33 24.23 -3.68 -13.09
CA TYR A 33 24.52 -2.25 -13.03
C TYR A 33 25.95 -2.02 -12.53
N TYR A 34 26.75 -1.33 -13.34
CA TYR A 34 28.11 -0.94 -12.99
C TYR A 34 28.18 0.39 -12.23
N SER A 35 27.18 1.27 -12.41
CA SER A 35 27.10 2.56 -11.72
C SER A 35 26.42 2.40 -10.36
N GLU A 36 27.13 2.78 -9.29
CA GLU A 36 26.60 2.82 -7.92
C GLU A 36 25.54 3.90 -7.73
N GLU A 37 25.63 5.01 -8.47
CA GLU A 37 24.59 6.05 -8.49
C GLU A 37 23.29 5.49 -9.05
N ARG A 38 23.37 4.82 -10.21
CA ARG A 38 22.20 4.19 -10.84
C ARG A 38 21.59 3.08 -9.98
N LYS A 39 22.41 2.32 -9.25
CA LYS A 39 21.91 1.33 -8.27
C LYS A 39 21.13 2.01 -7.16
N ARG A 40 21.65 3.12 -6.63
CA ARG A 40 20.98 3.87 -5.56
C ARG A 40 19.63 4.40 -6.03
N ASP A 41 19.56 4.98 -7.22
CA ASP A 41 18.34 5.56 -7.78
C ASP A 41 17.26 4.51 -8.09
N GLU A 42 17.67 3.30 -8.46
CA GLU A 42 16.77 2.19 -8.79
C GLU A 42 16.54 1.22 -7.62
N TYR A 43 17.16 1.45 -6.45
CA TYR A 43 17.14 0.53 -5.30
C TYR A 43 15.73 0.23 -4.82
N ASP A 44 14.87 1.25 -4.72
CA ASP A 44 13.50 1.06 -4.23
C ASP A 44 12.66 0.23 -5.21
N LYS A 45 12.87 0.41 -6.52
CA LYS A 45 12.22 -0.41 -7.56
C LYS A 45 12.73 -1.84 -7.52
N PHE A 46 14.03 -2.03 -7.26
CA PHE A 46 14.62 -3.34 -7.06
C PHE A 46 13.99 -4.04 -5.83
N LYS A 47 13.83 -3.32 -4.72
CA LYS A 47 13.16 -3.85 -3.52
C LYS A 47 11.72 -4.26 -3.77
N GLU A 48 10.93 -3.42 -4.43
CA GLU A 48 9.57 -3.78 -4.84
C GLU A 48 9.55 -5.00 -5.76
N ALA A 49 10.50 -5.10 -6.69
CA ALA A 49 10.61 -6.26 -7.56
C ALA A 49 10.93 -7.56 -6.79
N GLU A 50 11.82 -7.50 -5.78
CA GLU A 50 12.09 -8.66 -4.91
C GLU A 50 10.82 -9.14 -4.21
N GLU A 51 9.98 -8.23 -3.74
CA GLU A 51 8.71 -8.54 -3.07
C GLU A 51 7.72 -9.22 -4.02
N ILE A 52 7.49 -8.67 -5.21
CA ILE A 52 6.58 -9.24 -6.22
C ILE A 52 7.05 -10.65 -6.64
N VAL A 53 8.36 -10.85 -6.81
CA VAL A 53 8.91 -12.18 -7.13
C VAL A 53 8.74 -13.16 -5.96
N ALA A 54 8.86 -12.71 -4.71
CA ALA A 54 8.61 -13.55 -3.54
C ALA A 54 7.13 -13.96 -3.42
N GLU A 55 6.21 -13.05 -3.71
CA GLU A 55 4.78 -13.35 -3.79
C GLU A 55 4.48 -14.37 -4.88
N TYR A 56 5.06 -14.22 -6.08
CA TYR A 56 4.91 -15.21 -7.15
C TYR A 56 5.40 -16.60 -6.73
N LYS A 57 6.52 -16.69 -6.01
CA LYS A 57 7.04 -17.98 -5.51
C LYS A 57 6.11 -18.64 -4.50
N THR A 58 5.45 -17.84 -3.67
CA THR A 58 4.46 -18.36 -2.72
C THR A 58 3.20 -18.81 -3.46
N PHE A 59 2.76 -17.99 -4.42
CA PHE A 59 1.61 -18.25 -5.27
C PHE A 59 1.77 -19.54 -6.09
N ILE A 60 2.88 -19.72 -6.81
CA ILE A 60 3.10 -20.89 -7.65
C ILE A 60 3.13 -22.21 -6.85
N CYS A 61 3.56 -22.15 -5.57
CA CYS A 61 3.56 -23.30 -4.67
C CYS A 61 2.16 -23.65 -4.13
N SER A 62 1.19 -22.75 -4.25
CA SER A 62 -0.19 -22.98 -3.82
C SER A 62 -1.05 -23.65 -4.89
N LEU A 63 -0.60 -23.66 -6.14
CA LEU A 63 -1.37 -24.19 -7.27
C LEU A 63 -1.21 -25.70 -7.39
N ASN A 64 -2.24 -26.36 -7.91
CA ASN A 64 -2.14 -27.74 -8.37
C ASN A 64 -1.17 -27.85 -9.58
N ASP A 65 -0.75 -29.08 -9.90
CA ASP A 65 0.27 -29.32 -10.94
C ASP A 65 -0.15 -28.84 -12.34
N ASN A 66 -1.45 -28.93 -12.67
CA ASN A 66 -1.97 -28.49 -13.98
C ASN A 66 -1.91 -26.97 -14.11
N ASP A 67 -2.42 -26.25 -13.10
CA ASP A 67 -2.45 -24.79 -13.06
C ASP A 67 -1.05 -24.20 -12.98
N LYS A 68 -0.16 -24.87 -12.23
CA LYS A 68 1.25 -24.54 -12.17
C LYS A 68 1.93 -24.68 -13.53
N ALA A 69 1.76 -25.83 -14.21
CA ALA A 69 2.34 -26.05 -15.53
C ALA A 69 1.83 -25.02 -16.56
N TYR A 70 0.53 -24.71 -16.52
CA TYR A 70 -0.07 -23.66 -17.36
C TYR A 70 0.58 -22.30 -17.11
N LEU A 71 0.67 -21.89 -15.84
CA LEU A 71 1.22 -20.59 -15.48
C LEU A 71 2.72 -20.47 -15.79
N GLU A 72 3.50 -21.52 -15.55
CA GLU A 72 4.93 -21.56 -15.90
C GLU A 72 5.15 -21.41 -17.42
N GLU A 73 4.33 -22.09 -18.23
CA GLU A 73 4.36 -21.98 -19.68
C GLU A 73 3.95 -20.58 -20.17
N SER A 74 2.94 -19.98 -19.54
CA SER A 74 2.54 -18.59 -19.79
C SER A 74 3.69 -17.62 -19.50
N VAL A 75 4.34 -17.76 -18.35
CA VAL A 75 5.49 -16.94 -17.95
C VAL A 75 6.65 -17.10 -18.92
N ARG A 76 6.91 -18.33 -19.38
CA ARG A 76 7.95 -18.63 -20.37
C ARG A 76 7.67 -17.94 -21.72
N LYS A 77 6.41 -17.93 -22.15
CA LYS A 77 5.96 -17.24 -23.37
C LYS A 77 5.88 -15.72 -23.20
N GLY A 78 5.86 -15.22 -21.97
CA GLY A 78 5.59 -13.81 -21.67
C GLY A 78 4.16 -13.39 -21.98
N TYR A 79 3.24 -14.35 -22.13
CA TYR A 79 1.87 -14.13 -22.56
C TYR A 79 0.93 -15.04 -21.80
N PHE A 80 -0.11 -14.45 -21.23
CA PHE A 80 -1.17 -15.14 -20.50
C PHE A 80 -2.46 -15.08 -21.31
N ASN A 81 -3.11 -16.23 -21.54
CA ASN A 81 -4.31 -16.30 -22.36
C ASN A 81 -5.56 -16.06 -21.50
N ASN A 82 -6.17 -14.89 -21.68
CA ASN A 82 -7.34 -14.45 -20.93
C ASN A 82 -8.60 -15.31 -21.17
N ARG A 83 -8.61 -16.27 -22.10
CA ARG A 83 -9.75 -17.21 -22.26
C ARG A 83 -9.51 -18.55 -21.58
N GLU A 84 -8.26 -18.99 -21.54
CA GLU A 84 -7.88 -20.28 -20.98
C GLU A 84 -7.83 -20.25 -19.45
N HIS A 85 -7.64 -19.08 -18.84
CA HIS A 85 -7.66 -18.95 -17.39
C HIS A 85 -9.01 -19.36 -16.75
N LEU A 86 -10.10 -19.30 -17.51
CA LEU A 86 -11.42 -19.80 -17.08
C LEU A 86 -11.41 -21.31 -16.83
N LEU A 87 -10.45 -22.03 -17.41
CA LEU A 87 -10.21 -23.46 -17.18
C LEU A 87 -9.37 -23.70 -15.92
N HIS A 88 -8.88 -22.64 -15.28
CA HIS A 88 -7.97 -22.65 -14.14
C HIS A 88 -8.46 -21.70 -13.02
N PRO A 89 -9.65 -21.94 -12.43
CA PRO A 89 -10.25 -21.01 -11.47
C PRO A 89 -9.41 -20.83 -10.19
N GLU A 90 -8.64 -21.84 -9.77
CA GLU A 90 -7.80 -21.77 -8.57
C GLU A 90 -6.66 -20.75 -8.71
N ILE A 91 -6.23 -20.42 -9.94
CA ILE A 91 -5.22 -19.38 -10.20
C ILE A 91 -5.69 -18.03 -9.63
N LEU A 92 -6.92 -17.62 -9.94
CA LEU A 92 -7.43 -16.33 -9.47
C LEU A 92 -7.78 -16.34 -7.98
N GLU A 93 -8.29 -17.46 -7.48
CA GLU A 93 -8.65 -17.61 -6.07
C GLU A 93 -7.41 -17.58 -5.16
N ASN A 94 -6.39 -18.37 -5.49
CA ASN A 94 -5.17 -18.42 -4.71
C ASN A 94 -4.37 -17.13 -4.84
N TRP A 95 -4.41 -16.46 -6.01
CA TRP A 95 -3.78 -15.16 -6.17
C TRP A 95 -4.42 -14.10 -5.25
N LYS A 96 -5.75 -14.07 -5.14
CA LYS A 96 -6.42 -13.14 -4.21
C LYS A 96 -5.94 -13.36 -2.77
N ILE A 97 -5.89 -14.61 -2.32
CA ILE A 97 -5.47 -14.94 -0.95
C ILE A 97 -3.99 -14.56 -0.70
N ILE A 98 -3.11 -14.79 -1.67
CA ILE A 98 -1.66 -14.65 -1.44
C ILE A 98 -1.16 -13.23 -1.70
N VAL A 99 -1.66 -12.58 -2.76
CA VAL A 99 -1.17 -11.28 -3.23
C VAL A 99 -2.04 -10.15 -2.73
N ILE A 100 -3.37 -10.28 -2.79
CA ILE A 100 -4.27 -9.20 -2.37
C ILE A 100 -4.36 -9.12 -0.85
N ASP A 101 -4.42 -10.25 -0.16
CA ASP A 101 -4.51 -10.26 1.30
C ASP A 101 -3.14 -10.10 2.00
N SER A 102 -2.05 -10.01 1.24
CA SER A 102 -0.74 -9.56 1.75
C SER A 102 -0.79 -8.13 2.30
N LYS A 103 -1.81 -7.33 1.90
CA LYS A 103 -2.02 -5.90 2.23
C LYS A 103 -0.89 -4.97 1.76
N LYS A 104 0.15 -5.49 1.11
CA LYS A 104 1.29 -4.70 0.60
C LYS A 104 0.94 -3.82 -0.59
N HIS A 105 -0.10 -4.22 -1.33
CA HIS A 105 -0.58 -3.56 -2.54
C HIS A 105 -1.90 -2.82 -2.37
N LYS A 106 -2.39 -2.69 -1.12
CA LYS A 106 -3.60 -1.93 -0.81
C LYS A 106 -3.21 -0.51 -0.42
N LEU A 107 -4.09 0.45 -0.72
CA LEU A 107 -4.01 1.77 -0.09
C LEU A 107 -4.20 1.58 1.41
N PHE A 108 -3.40 2.27 2.22
CA PHE A 108 -3.63 2.25 3.65
C PHE A 108 -4.89 3.05 3.95
N GLU A 109 -5.76 2.50 4.80
CA GLU A 109 -6.91 3.22 5.32
C GLU A 109 -6.52 3.98 6.57
N VAL A 110 -6.93 5.24 6.66
CA VAL A 110 -6.76 6.08 7.83
C VAL A 110 -7.96 5.91 8.73
N ASP A 111 -7.74 5.46 9.97
CA ASP A 111 -8.80 5.38 10.97
C ASP A 111 -9.14 6.80 11.46
N ILE A 112 -10.41 7.20 11.33
CA ILE A 112 -10.84 8.56 11.67
C ILE A 112 -10.67 8.87 13.17
N LYS A 113 -10.72 7.85 14.05
CA LYS A 113 -10.52 8.03 15.48
C LYS A 113 -9.04 8.18 15.81
N GLN A 114 -8.17 7.35 15.23
CA GLN A 114 -6.72 7.50 15.38
C GLN A 114 -6.25 8.84 14.81
N LEU A 115 -6.78 9.25 13.66
CA LEU A 115 -6.52 10.56 13.08
C LEU A 115 -6.95 11.69 14.02
N GLY A 116 -8.16 11.61 14.58
CA GLY A 116 -8.65 12.60 15.55
C GLY A 116 -7.77 12.71 16.79
N ILE A 117 -7.35 11.58 17.36
CA ILE A 117 -6.41 11.53 18.48
C ILE A 117 -5.07 12.16 18.09
N ALA A 118 -4.51 11.80 16.94
CA ALA A 118 -3.24 12.33 16.47
C ALA A 118 -3.30 13.85 16.25
N LEU A 119 -4.38 14.37 15.65
CA LEU A 119 -4.62 15.80 15.47
C LEU A 119 -4.66 16.53 16.81
N LYS A 120 -5.42 15.98 17.78
CA LYS A 120 -5.56 16.55 19.12
C LYS A 120 -4.22 16.60 19.85
N THR A 121 -3.46 15.50 19.82
CA THR A 121 -2.13 15.40 20.43
C THR A 121 -1.19 16.41 19.80
N LYS A 122 -1.13 16.47 18.46
CA LYS A 122 -0.25 17.40 17.76
C LYS A 122 -0.60 18.86 18.08
N ARG A 123 -1.88 19.21 18.14
CA ARG A 123 -2.32 20.55 18.58
C ARG A 123 -1.80 20.89 19.97
N GLN A 124 -1.88 19.95 20.90
CA GLN A 124 -1.42 20.14 22.29
C GLN A 124 0.10 20.26 22.38
N GLU A 125 0.85 19.50 21.58
CA GLU A 125 2.31 19.64 21.46
C GLU A 125 2.72 21.03 20.97
N CYS A 126 1.95 21.62 20.05
CA CYS A 126 2.14 22.99 19.61
C CYS A 126 1.64 24.05 20.61
N GLY A 127 1.14 23.64 21.78
CA GLY A 127 0.65 24.56 22.82
C GLY A 127 -0.65 25.29 22.49
N LEU A 128 -1.37 24.88 21.45
CA LEU A 128 -2.57 25.58 20.98
C LEU A 128 -3.83 25.07 21.68
N CYS A 129 -4.69 25.97 22.14
CA CYS A 129 -6.05 25.57 22.52
C CYS A 129 -6.89 25.32 21.26
N ARG A 130 -7.98 24.56 21.40
CA ARG A 130 -8.83 24.21 20.25
C ARG A 130 -9.40 25.44 19.55
N ASN A 131 -9.80 26.47 20.31
CA ASN A 131 -10.38 27.68 19.73
C ASN A 131 -9.37 28.47 18.89
N GLU A 132 -8.11 28.55 19.34
CA GLU A 132 -7.03 29.17 18.57
C GLU A 132 -6.74 28.41 17.30
N ALA A 133 -6.58 27.09 17.39
CA ALA A 133 -6.33 26.26 16.22
C ALA A 133 -7.48 26.33 15.20
N ALA A 134 -8.72 26.30 15.68
CA ALA A 134 -9.91 26.45 14.84
C ALA A 134 -9.93 27.83 14.16
N ARG A 135 -9.62 28.90 14.89
CA ARG A 135 -9.54 30.26 14.33
C ARG A 135 -8.47 30.37 13.25
N PHE A 136 -7.25 29.90 13.51
CA PHE A 136 -6.14 29.98 12.55
C PHE A 136 -6.36 29.12 11.31
N ALA A 137 -6.98 27.95 11.47
CA ALA A 137 -7.33 27.09 10.35
C ALA A 137 -8.65 27.49 9.65
N GLU A 138 -9.34 28.52 10.15
CA GLU A 138 -10.66 28.97 9.68
C GLU A 138 -11.71 27.85 9.70
N ILE A 139 -11.70 27.05 10.76
CA ILE A 139 -12.62 25.94 11.02
C ILE A 139 -13.54 26.35 12.18
N ASN A 140 -14.82 25.99 12.11
CA ASN A 140 -15.70 26.16 13.27
C ASN A 140 -15.17 25.31 14.46
N PRO A 141 -15.02 25.87 15.68
CA PRO A 141 -14.49 25.13 16.83
C PRO A 141 -15.21 23.82 17.15
N ARG A 142 -16.53 23.77 16.91
CA ARG A 142 -17.33 22.54 17.07
C ARG A 142 -16.97 21.50 15.99
N THR A 143 -16.70 21.94 14.77
CA THR A 143 -16.25 21.07 13.68
C THR A 143 -14.86 20.51 13.99
N LEU A 144 -13.92 21.34 14.46
CA LEU A 144 -12.60 20.86 14.87
C LEU A 144 -12.70 19.84 16.01
N ARG A 145 -13.62 20.06 16.96
CA ARG A 145 -13.91 19.06 18.01
C ARG A 145 -14.37 17.73 17.42
N CYS A 146 -15.35 17.73 16.50
CA CYS A 146 -15.81 16.50 15.86
C CYS A 146 -14.70 15.78 15.07
N TYR A 147 -13.76 16.52 14.47
CA TYR A 147 -12.58 15.91 13.84
C TYR A 147 -11.67 15.24 14.90
N GLU A 148 -11.35 15.93 15.99
CA GLU A 148 -10.50 15.40 17.07
C GLU A 148 -11.12 14.20 17.80
N ASP A 149 -12.44 14.17 17.91
CA ASP A 149 -13.17 13.08 18.57
C ASP A 149 -13.44 11.90 17.61
N GLY A 150 -13.06 12.02 16.32
CA GLY A 150 -13.29 10.98 15.31
C GLY A 150 -14.77 10.78 14.96
N GLU A 151 -15.60 11.79 15.20
CA GLU A 151 -17.05 11.78 14.89
C GLU A 151 -17.33 12.21 13.44
N ARG A 152 -16.36 12.84 12.78
CA ARG A 152 -16.51 13.39 11.43
C ARG A 152 -15.21 13.26 10.64
N GLU A 153 -15.34 12.88 9.37
CA GLU A 153 -14.24 12.93 8.41
C GLU A 153 -13.79 14.37 8.14
N ILE A 154 -12.47 14.56 8.12
CA ILE A 154 -11.87 15.86 7.85
C ILE A 154 -11.73 16.10 6.34
N SER A 155 -12.09 17.30 5.87
CA SER A 155 -11.83 17.68 4.49
C SER A 155 -10.33 17.84 4.25
N ILE A 156 -9.86 17.55 3.04
CA ILE A 156 -8.44 17.71 2.69
C ILE A 156 -7.93 19.15 2.93
N ILE A 157 -8.77 20.15 2.69
CA ILE A 157 -8.44 21.56 2.91
C ILE A 157 -8.24 21.84 4.41
N SER A 158 -9.20 21.42 5.24
CA SER A 158 -9.09 21.58 6.70
C SER A 158 -7.89 20.83 7.25
N PHE A 159 -7.66 19.60 6.78
CA PHE A 159 -6.52 18.78 7.19
C PHE A 159 -5.20 19.47 6.85
N TYR A 160 -5.03 19.95 5.62
CA TYR A 160 -3.79 20.58 5.19
C TYR A 160 -3.49 21.87 5.98
N LYS A 161 -4.49 22.71 6.25
CA LYS A 161 -4.34 23.89 7.11
C LYS A 161 -3.86 23.52 8.52
N LEU A 162 -4.42 22.45 9.09
CA LEU A 162 -4.00 21.97 10.41
C LEU A 162 -2.57 21.41 10.38
N MET A 163 -2.19 20.67 9.34
CA MET A 163 -0.81 20.16 9.20
C MET A 163 0.21 21.29 9.12
N GLN A 164 -0.10 22.35 8.37
CA GLN A 164 0.74 23.55 8.32
C GLN A 164 0.83 24.25 9.68
N LEU A 165 -0.32 24.46 10.33
CA LEU A 165 -0.38 25.10 11.65
C LEU A 165 0.35 24.30 12.74
N TYR A 166 0.34 22.98 12.63
CA TYR A 166 0.97 22.07 13.58
C TYR A 166 2.41 21.70 13.20
N GLU A 167 2.96 22.36 12.18
CA GLU A 167 4.34 22.17 11.70
C GLU A 167 4.67 20.69 11.40
N VAL A 168 3.71 19.96 10.84
CA VAL A 168 3.92 18.57 10.44
C VAL A 168 4.71 18.55 9.14
N GLY A 169 5.98 18.14 9.23
CA GLY A 169 6.88 18.07 8.07
C GLY A 169 6.48 17.01 7.05
N ASP A 170 6.29 15.77 7.48
CA ASP A 170 5.87 14.67 6.61
C ASP A 170 4.44 14.21 6.94
N ILE A 171 3.51 14.65 6.09
CA ILE A 171 2.09 14.30 6.19
C ILE A 171 1.87 12.79 5.99
N SER A 172 2.68 12.13 5.15
CA SER A 172 2.54 10.70 4.90
C SER A 172 2.92 9.89 6.13
N ASP A 173 4.04 10.22 6.78
CA ASP A 173 4.43 9.59 8.06
C ASP A 173 3.38 9.82 9.15
N PHE A 174 2.80 11.03 9.21
CA PHE A 174 1.72 11.35 10.14
C PHE A 174 0.49 10.46 9.92
N LEU A 175 0.05 10.31 8.65
CA LEU A 175 -1.11 9.49 8.31
C LEU A 175 -0.84 7.99 8.48
N MET A 176 0.37 7.51 8.23
CA MET A 176 0.75 6.11 8.41
C MET A 176 0.59 5.65 9.87
N LYS A 177 0.87 6.53 10.84
CA LYS A 177 0.64 6.28 12.27
C LYS A 177 -0.84 6.16 12.64
N CYS A 178 -1.71 6.74 11.83
CA CYS A 178 -3.16 6.72 12.01
C CYS A 178 -3.84 5.54 11.30
N SER A 179 -3.07 4.63 10.69
CA SER A 179 -3.62 3.53 9.90
C SER A 179 -4.12 2.37 10.76
N LEU A 180 -5.11 1.64 10.24
CA LEU A 180 -5.58 0.36 10.80
C LEU A 180 -4.57 -0.77 10.56
N ILE A 181 -3.32 -0.61 10.96
CA ILE A 181 -2.43 -1.78 11.09
C ILE A 181 -2.77 -2.39 12.44
N LYS A 182 -3.73 -3.33 12.44
CA LYS A 182 -3.83 -4.31 13.53
C LYS A 182 -2.44 -4.92 13.67
N LYS A 183 -1.71 -4.53 14.72
CA LYS A 183 -0.65 -5.37 15.27
C LYS A 183 -1.36 -6.63 15.76
N GLU A 184 -1.60 -7.57 14.85
CA GLU A 184 -1.76 -8.96 15.24
C GLU A 184 -0.46 -9.31 15.93
N LYS A 185 -0.51 -9.26 17.27
CA LYS A 185 0.41 -9.99 18.12
C LYS A 185 0.43 -11.40 17.55
N TYR A 186 1.51 -11.76 16.88
CA TYR A 186 1.90 -13.16 16.76
C TYR A 186 2.00 -13.65 18.20
N ASN A 187 0.94 -14.30 18.66
CA ASN A 187 0.98 -15.18 19.80
C ASN A 187 1.94 -16.28 19.40
N SER A 188 3.19 -16.15 19.84
CA SER A 188 4.05 -17.30 20.02
C SER A 188 3.33 -18.27 20.96
N LYS A 189 2.86 -19.37 20.39
CA LYS A 189 2.67 -20.63 21.09
C LYS A 189 3.36 -21.71 20.27
#